data_AF-A0A3D1FAT7-F1
#
_entry.id   AF-A0A3D1FAT7-F1
#
_cell.length_a   1.000
_cell.length_b   1.000
_cell.length_c   1.000
_cell.angle_alpha   90.00
_cell.angle_beta   90.00
_cell.angle_gamma   90.00
#
_symmetry.space_group_name_H-M   'P 1'
#
loop_
_entity.id
_entity.type
_entity.pdbx_description
1 polymer ?
#
loop_
_entity_poly.entity_id
_entity_poly.type
_entity_poly.pdbx_seq_one_letter_code
_entity_poly.pdbx_strand_id
1 'polypeptide(L)'
;MIGALQNIFKIPDLRRKVMVTLGLIAVYRLGGFIPTPGIDSQALAEFFKNIAKSQGGQILGIMNMFSGGSLEKLTIFALGIMPYISSSIIIQLLTAVIPALEKLSKEGKAGHQKINQFTRYATVGLAIIQSYFIALWLEHPGRLLEGLSIVSHPGLSFRFLTVITLTTGTIFIMWLG
;
A
#
# COMPACT_ATOMS: atom_id res chain seq x y z
N MET A 1 -4.92 -9.61 32.68
CA MET A 1 -5.03 -9.43 31.21
C MET A 1 -6.37 -9.94 30.65
N ILE A 2 -6.87 -11.12 31.04
CA ILE A 2 -8.16 -11.66 30.57
C ILE A 2 -9.37 -10.80 31.00
N GLY A 3 -9.34 -10.20 32.20
CA GLY A 3 -10.39 -9.28 32.66
C GLY A 3 -10.50 -7.99 31.82
N ALA A 4 -9.41 -7.51 31.22
CA ALA A 4 -9.43 -6.35 30.33
C ALA A 4 -10.16 -6.69 29.01
N LEU A 5 -9.93 -7.89 28.47
CA LEU A 5 -10.64 -8.41 27.29
C LEU A 5 -12.15 -8.57 27.54
N GLN A 6 -12.56 -9.06 28.72
CA GLN A 6 -13.98 -9.14 29.07
C GLN A 6 -14.63 -7.76 29.26
N ASN A 7 -13.89 -6.77 29.77
CA ASN A 7 -14.41 -5.42 29.97
C ASN A 7 -14.64 -4.67 28.65
N ILE A 8 -13.91 -5.00 27.59
CA ILE A 8 -14.14 -4.45 26.23
C ILE A 8 -15.56 -4.76 25.74
N PHE A 9 -16.08 -5.96 26.02
CA PHE A 9 -17.43 -6.36 25.62
C PHE A 9 -18.54 -5.84 26.54
N LYS A 10 -18.19 -5.45 27.78
CA LYS A 10 -19.13 -4.88 28.75
C LYS A 10 -19.35 -3.38 28.56
N ILE A 11 -18.33 -2.65 28.12
CA ILE A 11 -18.42 -1.20 27.92
C ILE A 11 -18.95 -0.92 26.50
N PRO A 12 -20.13 -0.28 26.35
CA PRO A 12 -20.78 -0.10 25.05
C PRO A 12 -19.93 0.70 24.05
N ASP A 13 -19.18 1.71 24.52
CA ASP A 13 -18.27 2.50 23.67
C ASP A 13 -17.09 1.67 23.13
N LEU A 14 -16.51 0.80 23.96
CA LEU A 14 -15.42 -0.08 23.54
C LEU A 14 -15.91 -1.13 22.55
N ARG A 15 -17.06 -1.75 22.83
CA ARG A 15 -17.72 -2.69 21.90
C ARG A 15 -17.97 -2.03 20.54
N ARG A 16 -18.49 -0.80 20.52
CA ARG A 16 -18.74 -0.05 19.28
C ARG A 16 -17.45 0.22 18.52
N LYS A 17 -16.39 0.70 19.18
CA LYS A 17 -15.08 0.92 18.54
C LYS A 17 -14.51 -0.37 17.96
N VAL A 18 -14.54 -1.47 18.70
CA VAL A 18 -14.05 -2.77 18.22
C VAL A 18 -14.87 -3.26 17.02
N MET A 19 -16.20 -3.16 17.04
CA MET A 19 -17.03 -3.51 15.89
C MET A 19 -16.71 -2.65 14.65
N VAL A 20 -16.48 -1.35 14.83
CA VAL A 20 -16.05 -0.46 13.73
C VAL A 20 -14.70 -0.90 13.19
N THR A 21 -13.69 -1.11 14.05
CA THR A 21 -12.37 -1.58 13.62
C THR A 21 -12.42 -2.92 12.89
N LEU A 22 -13.19 -3.89 13.40
CA LEU A 22 -13.40 -5.17 12.72
C LEU A 22 -14.09 -5.00 11.36
N GLY A 23 -15.06 -4.07 11.26
CA GLY A 23 -15.69 -3.70 10.00
C GLY A 23 -14.70 -3.12 8.99
N LEU A 24 -13.83 -2.20 9.43
CA LEU A 24 -12.79 -1.62 8.57
C LEU A 24 -11.79 -2.68 8.08
N ILE A 25 -11.39 -3.61 8.96
CA ILE A 25 -10.52 -4.74 8.58
C ILE A 25 -11.22 -5.65 7.56
N ALA A 26 -12.52 -5.92 7.73
CA ALA A 26 -13.29 -6.71 6.78
C ALA A 26 -13.33 -6.03 5.40
N VAL A 27 -13.57 -4.72 5.34
CA VAL A 27 -13.55 -3.93 4.08
C VAL A 27 -12.16 -3.99 3.42
N TYR A 28 -11.09 -3.79 4.18
CA TYR A 28 -9.72 -3.94 3.68
C TYR A 28 -9.50 -5.33 3.09
N ARG A 29 -9.96 -6.37 3.80
CA ARG A 29 -9.79 -7.76 3.35
C ARG A 29 -10.59 -8.06 2.09
N LEU A 30 -11.81 -7.55 1.96
CA LEU A 30 -12.64 -7.68 0.76
C LEU A 30 -11.98 -7.02 -0.46
N GLY A 31 -11.43 -5.82 -0.32
CA GLY A 31 -10.72 -5.16 -1.42
C GLY A 31 -9.43 -5.89 -1.82
N GLY A 32 -8.77 -6.60 -0.90
CA GLY A 32 -7.65 -7.50 -1.19
C GLY A 32 -8.02 -8.75 -2.02
N PHE A 33 -9.29 -8.95 -2.38
CA PHE A 33 -9.73 -9.97 -3.33
C PHE A 33 -10.11 -9.40 -4.70
N ILE A 34 -10.14 -8.07 -4.88
CA ILE A 34 -10.50 -7.42 -6.14
C ILE A 34 -9.22 -7.22 -6.97
N PRO A 35 -9.00 -8.00 -8.04
CA PRO A 35 -7.80 -7.85 -8.87
C PRO A 35 -7.82 -6.53 -9.63
N THR A 36 -6.63 -5.98 -9.91
CA THR A 36 -6.51 -4.80 -10.77
C THR A 36 -6.92 -5.15 -12.20
N PRO A 37 -7.72 -4.32 -12.89
CA PRO A 37 -8.16 -4.63 -14.24
C PRO A 37 -7.01 -4.75 -15.23
N GLY A 38 -7.07 -5.74 -16.11
CA GLY A 38 -6.08 -5.96 -17.18
C GLY A 38 -4.91 -6.86 -16.82
N ILE A 39 -4.96 -7.56 -15.67
CA ILE A 39 -3.90 -8.48 -15.21
C ILE A 39 -4.42 -9.92 -15.19
N ASP A 40 -3.66 -10.83 -15.79
CA ASP A 40 -3.89 -12.26 -15.66
C ASP A 40 -3.33 -12.79 -14.33
N SER A 41 -4.23 -13.26 -13.46
CA SER A 41 -3.87 -13.78 -12.13
C SER A 41 -3.05 -15.07 -12.18
N GLN A 42 -3.19 -15.90 -13.22
CA GLN A 42 -2.41 -17.12 -13.38
C GLN A 42 -0.97 -16.79 -13.81
N ALA A 43 -0.81 -15.95 -14.82
CA ALA A 43 0.51 -15.48 -15.26
C ALA A 43 1.28 -14.75 -14.15
N LEU A 44 0.57 -13.95 -13.34
CA LEU A 44 1.15 -13.26 -12.19
C LEU A 44 1.63 -14.21 -11.10
N ALA A 45 0.86 -15.27 -10.79
CA ALA A 45 1.25 -16.25 -9.79
C ALA A 45 2.51 -17.04 -10.21
N GLU A 46 2.63 -17.40 -11.49
CA GLU A 46 3.83 -18.03 -12.05
C GLU A 46 5.04 -17.09 -11.98
N PHE A 47 4.82 -15.82 -12.30
CA PHE A 47 5.84 -14.79 -12.20
C PHE A 47 6.35 -14.58 -10.76
N PHE A 48 5.46 -14.49 -9.77
CA PHE A 48 5.85 -14.39 -8.36
C PHE A 48 6.61 -15.62 -7.88
N LYS A 49 6.20 -16.84 -8.29
CA LYS A 49 6.93 -18.08 -7.99
C LYS A 49 8.34 -18.08 -8.57
N ASN A 50 8.52 -17.50 -9.75
CA ASN A 50 9.83 -17.42 -10.40
C ASN A 50 10.73 -16.38 -9.75
N ILE A 51 10.19 -15.21 -9.39
CA ILE A 51 10.99 -14.17 -8.71
C ILE A 51 11.31 -14.54 -7.27
N ALA A 52 10.43 -15.27 -6.58
CA ALA A 52 10.72 -15.80 -5.25
C ALA A 52 11.97 -16.69 -5.22
N LYS A 53 12.36 -17.28 -6.35
CA LYS A 53 13.59 -18.08 -6.49
C LYS A 53 14.84 -17.25 -6.81
N SER A 54 14.67 -15.97 -7.18
CA SER A 54 15.75 -15.02 -7.46
C SER A 54 16.20 -14.30 -6.18
N GLN A 55 17.42 -13.76 -6.12
CA GLN A 55 17.91 -12.98 -4.96
C GLN A 55 17.00 -11.80 -4.58
N GLY A 56 16.26 -11.22 -5.53
CA GLY A 56 15.27 -10.16 -5.26
C GLY A 56 13.95 -10.65 -4.63
N GLY A 57 13.71 -11.95 -4.59
CA GLY A 57 12.47 -12.56 -4.08
C GLY A 57 12.23 -12.34 -2.59
N GLN A 58 13.29 -12.22 -1.79
CA GLN A 58 13.16 -12.01 -0.35
C GLN A 58 12.60 -10.63 -0.02
N ILE A 59 13.02 -9.59 -0.75
CA ILE A 59 12.50 -8.22 -0.59
C ILE A 59 11.03 -8.18 -1.01
N LEU A 60 10.69 -8.78 -2.16
CA LEU A 60 9.30 -8.86 -2.62
C LEU A 60 8.40 -9.68 -1.68
N GLY A 61 8.93 -10.73 -1.05
CA GLY A 61 8.21 -11.48 -0.01
C GLY A 61 7.88 -10.63 1.20
N ILE A 62 8.83 -9.80 1.67
CA ILE A 62 8.60 -8.83 2.75
C ILE A 62 7.54 -7.80 2.34
N MET A 63 7.63 -7.26 1.11
CA MET A 63 6.63 -6.34 0.57
C MET A 63 5.23 -6.99 0.51
N ASN A 64 5.15 -8.26 0.09
CA ASN A 64 3.88 -9.01 0.05
C ASN A 64 3.30 -9.21 1.45
N MET A 65 4.14 -9.50 2.45
CA MET A 65 3.73 -9.61 3.85
C MET A 65 3.12 -8.29 4.37
N PHE A 66 3.74 -7.15 4.07
CA PHE A 66 3.21 -5.83 4.46
C PHE A 66 1.92 -5.45 3.71
N SER A 67 1.71 -5.97 2.51
CA SER A 67 0.44 -5.79 1.76
C SER A 67 -0.66 -6.81 2.17
N GLY A 68 -0.34 -7.78 3.03
CA GLY A 68 -1.28 -8.84 3.44
C GLY A 68 -1.61 -9.87 2.34
N GLY A 69 -0.71 -10.06 1.38
CA GLY A 69 -0.91 -10.94 0.21
C GLY A 69 -1.55 -10.24 -1.00
N SER A 70 -1.79 -8.92 -0.91
CA SER A 70 -2.46 -8.13 -1.94
C SER A 70 -1.56 -7.86 -3.16
N LEU A 71 -0.24 -7.89 -2.96
CA LEU A 71 0.77 -7.67 -4.00
C LEU A 71 0.93 -8.89 -4.92
N GLU A 72 0.94 -10.10 -4.37
CA GLU A 72 1.02 -11.35 -5.13
C GLU A 72 -0.17 -11.56 -6.10
N LYS A 73 -1.33 -11.01 -5.75
CA LYS A 73 -2.55 -11.03 -6.58
C LYS A 73 -2.78 -9.73 -7.36
N LEU A 74 -1.88 -8.76 -7.19
CA LEU A 74 -1.96 -7.40 -7.72
C LEU A 74 -3.38 -6.80 -7.66
N THR A 75 -3.93 -6.81 -6.45
CA THR A 75 -5.26 -6.25 -6.18
C THR A 75 -5.25 -4.73 -6.17
N ILE A 76 -6.43 -4.11 -6.07
CA ILE A 76 -6.57 -2.66 -5.91
C ILE A 76 -5.75 -2.10 -4.73
N PHE A 77 -5.43 -2.94 -3.74
CA PHE A 77 -4.64 -2.63 -2.56
C PHE A 77 -3.21 -3.18 -2.60
N ALA A 78 -2.66 -3.49 -3.79
CA ALA A 78 -1.36 -4.12 -3.93
C ALA A 78 -0.21 -3.36 -3.24
N LEU A 79 -0.23 -2.02 -3.28
CA LEU A 79 0.75 -1.18 -2.59
C LEU A 79 0.56 -1.15 -1.06
N GLY A 80 -0.65 -1.47 -0.59
CA GLY A 80 -0.99 -1.45 0.84
C GLY A 80 -0.76 -0.09 1.49
N ILE A 81 -0.30 -0.10 2.74
CA ILE A 81 0.08 1.10 3.49
C ILE A 81 1.55 1.50 3.28
N MET A 82 2.32 0.75 2.48
CA MET A 82 3.76 0.98 2.32
C MET A 82 4.12 2.38 1.80
N PRO A 83 3.41 2.98 0.83
CA PRO A 83 3.72 4.35 0.37
C PRO A 83 3.61 5.38 1.51
N TYR A 84 2.70 5.16 2.45
CA TYR A 84 2.53 6.02 3.62
C TYR A 84 3.65 5.81 4.65
N ILE A 85 4.01 4.55 4.93
CA ILE A 85 5.14 4.23 5.81
C ILE A 85 6.41 4.88 5.27
N SER A 86 6.73 4.68 4.00
CA SER A 86 7.90 5.27 3.36
C SER A 86 7.88 6.79 3.40
N SER A 87 6.72 7.42 3.12
CA SER A 87 6.58 8.88 3.21
C SER A 87 6.82 9.42 4.62
N SER A 88 6.30 8.73 5.64
CA SER A 88 6.49 9.15 7.03
C SER A 88 7.95 9.07 7.47
N ILE A 89 8.68 8.04 7.03
CA ILE A 89 10.12 7.91 7.26
C ILE A 89 10.88 9.03 6.55
N ILE A 90 10.56 9.32 5.29
CA ILE A 90 11.18 10.41 4.54
C ILE A 90 10.99 11.75 5.27
N ILE A 91 9.76 12.06 5.69
CA ILE A 91 9.47 13.30 6.40
C ILE A 91 10.16 13.34 7.77
N GLN A 92 10.23 12.22 8.50
CA GLN A 92 10.98 12.14 9.76
C GLN A 92 12.47 12.42 9.56
N LEU A 93 13.08 11.84 8.53
CA LEU A 93 14.49 12.10 8.18
C LEU A 93 14.69 13.56 7.75
N LEU A 94 13.79 14.12 6.94
CA LEU A 94 13.84 15.52 6.54
C LEU A 94 13.66 16.47 7.72
N THR A 95 12.90 16.09 8.74
CA THR A 95 12.73 16.87 9.97
C THR A 95 14.04 16.99 10.76
N ALA A 96 14.91 15.97 10.70
CA ALA A 96 16.23 16.00 11.34
C ALA A 96 17.27 16.83 10.57
N VAL A 97 17.08 17.01 9.25
CA VAL A 97 18.03 17.71 8.37
C VAL A 97 17.62 19.16 8.11
N ILE A 98 16.32 19.44 8.01
CA ILE A 98 15.78 20.75 7.64
C ILE A 98 15.30 21.48 8.91
N PRO A 99 15.98 22.57 9.34
CA PRO A 99 15.66 23.27 10.58
C PRO A 99 14.27 23.92 10.57
N ALA A 100 13.71 24.22 9.39
CA ALA A 100 12.33 24.71 9.27
C ALA A 100 11.29 23.63 9.65
N LEU A 101 11.50 22.38 9.25
CA LEU A 101 10.64 21.25 9.62
C LEU A 101 10.83 20.88 11.09
N GLU A 102 12.06 20.96 11.60
CA GLU A 102 12.35 20.75 13.02
C GLU A 102 11.60 21.74 13.92
N LYS A 103 11.62 23.03 13.57
CA LYS A 103 10.84 24.07 14.26
C LYS A 103 9.35 23.77 14.22
N LEU A 104 8.84 23.38 13.04
CA LEU A 104 7.44 22.99 12.87
C LEU A 104 7.08 21.80 13.77
N SER A 105 7.96 20.81 13.92
CA SER A 105 7.74 19.68 14.82
C SER A 105 7.71 20.09 16.30
N LYS A 106 8.35 21.21 16.67
CA LYS A 106 8.40 21.74 18.04
C LYS A 106 7.23 22.67 18.37
N GLU A 107 6.43 23.09 17.39
CA GLU A 107 5.21 23.91 17.57
C GLU A 107 4.03 23.15 18.21
N GLY A 108 4.23 21.90 18.65
CA GLY A 108 3.23 21.08 19.32
C GLY A 108 2.14 20.57 18.36
N LYS A 109 0.87 20.57 18.80
CA LYS A 109 -0.23 19.90 18.08
C LYS A 109 -0.46 20.45 16.66
N ALA A 110 -0.37 21.77 16.48
CA ALA A 110 -0.58 22.40 15.17
C ALA A 110 0.56 22.04 14.18
N GLY A 111 1.79 21.99 14.67
CA GLY A 111 2.96 21.58 13.91
C GLY A 111 2.90 20.12 13.46
N HIS A 112 2.54 19.22 14.36
CA HIS A 112 2.34 17.81 14.03
C HIS A 112 1.24 17.59 12.98
N GLN A 113 0.16 18.37 13.00
CA GLN A 113 -0.88 18.29 11.96
C GLN A 113 -0.35 18.70 10.59
N LYS A 114 0.46 19.76 10.50
CA LYS A 114 1.09 20.18 9.23
C LYS A 114 2.07 19.12 8.70
N ILE A 115 2.90 18.54 9.57
CA ILE A 115 3.82 17.45 9.20
C ILE A 115 3.03 16.23 8.67
N ASN A 116 1.91 15.91 9.32
CA ASN A 116 1.04 14.84 8.85
C ASN A 116 0.44 15.15 7.47
N GLN A 117 0.00 16.40 7.22
CA GLN A 117 -0.46 16.80 5.89
C GLN A 117 0.62 16.65 4.82
N PHE A 118 1.86 17.08 5.10
CA PHE A 118 2.99 16.87 4.18
C PHE A 118 3.25 15.39 3.91
N THR A 119 3.18 14.56 4.95
CA THR A 119 3.33 13.10 4.82
C THR A 119 2.26 12.51 3.90
N ARG A 120 0.99 12.95 4.04
CA ARG A 120 -0.11 12.51 3.18
C ARG A 120 0.08 12.96 1.73
N TYR A 121 0.55 14.18 1.49
CA TYR A 121 0.85 14.64 0.13
C TYR A 121 2.02 13.89 -0.51
N ALA A 122 3.09 13.66 0.26
CA ALA A 122 4.21 12.84 -0.17
C ALA A 122 3.77 11.40 -0.50
N THR A 123 2.84 10.85 0.28
CA THR A 123 2.27 9.52 0.05
C THR A 123 1.58 9.40 -1.30
N VAL A 124 0.76 10.40 -1.66
CA VAL A 124 0.10 10.43 -2.97
C VAL A 124 1.13 10.48 -4.10
N GLY A 125 2.13 11.36 -3.99
CA GLY A 125 3.21 11.47 -4.98
C GLY A 125 3.99 10.17 -5.14
N LEU A 126 4.39 9.53 -4.03
CA LEU A 126 5.07 8.24 -4.05
C LEU A 126 4.20 7.13 -4.62
N ALA A 127 2.91 7.07 -4.28
CA ALA A 127 1.99 6.06 -4.79
C ALA A 127 1.84 6.16 -6.31
N ILE A 128 1.75 7.37 -6.87
CA ILE A 128 1.71 7.59 -8.32
C ILE A 128 2.99 7.10 -8.99
N ILE A 129 4.15 7.47 -8.45
CA ILE A 129 5.44 7.08 -9.00
C ILE A 129 5.62 5.56 -8.92
N GLN A 130 5.36 4.95 -7.76
CA GLN A 130 5.50 3.51 -7.55
C GLN A 130 4.52 2.70 -8.40
N SER A 131 3.26 3.13 -8.49
CA SER A 131 2.28 2.46 -9.34
C SER A 131 2.63 2.55 -10.83
N TYR A 132 3.23 3.67 -11.27
CA TYR A 132 3.74 3.80 -12.63
C TYR A 132 4.92 2.85 -12.90
N PHE A 133 5.87 2.75 -11.97
CA PHE A 133 6.96 1.77 -12.08
C PHE A 133 6.45 0.33 -12.11
N ILE A 134 5.46 0.00 -11.27
CA ILE A 134 4.81 -1.33 -11.28
C ILE A 134 4.12 -1.57 -12.63
N ALA A 135 3.39 -0.59 -13.16
CA ALA A 135 2.72 -0.74 -14.46
C ALA A 135 3.71 -0.98 -15.60
N LEU A 136 4.81 -0.23 -15.65
CA LEU A 136 5.89 -0.45 -16.63
C LEU A 136 6.54 -1.82 -16.49
N TRP A 137 6.77 -2.25 -15.24
CA TRP A 137 7.40 -3.53 -14.96
C TRP A 137 6.48 -4.72 -15.28
N LEU A 138 5.16 -4.57 -15.13
CA LEU A 138 4.17 -5.57 -15.56
C LEU A 138 4.02 -5.65 -17.07
N GLU A 139 4.16 -4.53 -17.77
CA GLU A 139 4.07 -4.47 -19.24
C GLU A 139 5.34 -4.98 -19.93
N HIS A 140 6.49 -4.74 -19.31
CA HIS A 140 7.80 -5.19 -19.79
C HIS A 140 8.53 -5.96 -18.68
N PRO A 141 8.05 -7.14 -18.26
CA PRO A 141 8.72 -7.95 -17.23
C PRO A 141 10.16 -8.35 -17.63
N GLY A 142 10.52 -8.19 -18.91
CA GLY A 142 11.89 -8.08 -19.40
C GLY A 142 12.67 -9.38 -19.38
N ARG A 143 12.87 -9.99 -20.57
CA ARG A 143 13.88 -11.03 -20.90
C ARG A 143 13.94 -12.33 -20.08
N LEU A 144 13.31 -12.43 -18.91
CA LEU A 144 13.32 -13.63 -18.07
C LEU A 144 12.19 -14.61 -18.42
N LEU A 145 11.15 -14.14 -19.09
CA LEU A 145 9.99 -14.92 -19.49
C LEU A 145 9.65 -14.52 -20.93
N GLU A 146 10.23 -15.24 -21.90
CA GLU A 146 9.73 -15.21 -23.27
C GLU A 146 8.30 -15.77 -23.26
N GLY A 147 7.30 -14.95 -23.61
CA GLY A 147 5.96 -15.41 -23.96
C GLY A 147 4.83 -15.27 -22.93
N LEU A 148 5.09 -14.79 -21.69
CA LEU A 148 4.02 -14.52 -20.73
C LEU A 148 3.51 -13.08 -20.83
N SER A 149 2.36 -12.90 -21.48
CA SER A 149 1.61 -11.65 -21.47
C SER A 149 0.82 -11.53 -20.17
N ILE A 150 1.44 -10.97 -19.12
CA ILE A 150 0.75 -10.67 -17.84
C ILE A 150 -0.37 -9.63 -18.06
N VAL A 151 -0.22 -8.79 -19.07
CA VAL A 151 -1.15 -7.72 -19.45
C VAL A 151 -1.84 -8.08 -20.76
N SER A 152 -3.17 -8.13 -20.77
CA SER A 152 -3.96 -8.48 -21.97
C SER A 152 -3.86 -7.44 -23.09
N HIS A 153 -3.72 -6.16 -22.73
CA HIS A 153 -3.55 -5.04 -23.67
C HIS A 153 -2.46 -4.08 -23.20
N PRO A 154 -1.19 -4.33 -23.55
CA PRO A 154 -0.07 -3.40 -23.30
C PRO A 154 -0.35 -2.04 -23.94
N GLY A 155 -0.07 -0.94 -23.22
CA GLY A 155 -0.25 0.41 -23.74
C GLY A 155 -0.46 1.49 -22.68
N LEU A 156 -0.53 2.75 -23.15
CA LEU A 156 -0.74 3.92 -22.29
C LEU A 156 -2.05 3.84 -21.48
N SER A 157 -3.09 3.21 -22.02
CA SER A 157 -4.38 3.01 -21.34
C SER A 157 -4.25 2.11 -20.11
N PHE A 158 -3.51 0.99 -20.22
CA PHE A 158 -3.24 0.10 -19.09
C PHE A 158 -2.42 0.79 -18.00
N ARG A 159 -1.38 1.55 -18.40
CA ARG A 159 -0.56 2.31 -17.44
C ARG A 159 -1.40 3.30 -16.65
N PHE A 160 -2.22 4.08 -17.33
CA PHE A 160 -3.09 5.07 -16.68
C PHE A 160 -4.10 4.42 -15.74
N LEU A 161 -4.75 3.33 -16.19
CA LEU A 161 -5.73 2.61 -15.39
C LEU A 161 -5.08 1.99 -14.15
N THR A 162 -3.91 1.37 -14.29
CA THR A 162 -3.15 0.77 -13.19
C THR A 162 -2.71 1.82 -12.18
N VAL A 163 -2.16 2.95 -12.65
CA VAL A 163 -1.73 4.07 -11.78
C VAL A 163 -2.91 4.60 -10.99
N ILE A 164 -4.04 4.87 -11.64
CA ILE A 164 -5.24 5.36 -10.95
C ILE A 164 -5.73 4.32 -9.94
N THR A 165 -5.83 3.05 -10.33
CA THR A 165 -6.36 1.99 -9.46
C THR A 165 -5.51 1.82 -8.21
N LEU A 166 -4.20 1.68 -8.35
CA LEU A 166 -3.28 1.47 -7.23
C LEU A 166 -3.14 2.72 -6.35
N THR A 167 -3.12 3.91 -6.97
CA THR A 167 -3.06 5.17 -6.23
C THR A 167 -4.33 5.40 -5.43
N THR A 168 -5.52 5.24 -6.05
CA THR A 168 -6.80 5.36 -5.38
C THR A 168 -6.95 4.33 -4.25
N GLY A 169 -6.51 3.08 -4.47
CA GLY A 169 -6.51 2.06 -3.43
C GLY A 169 -5.64 2.43 -2.24
N THR A 170 -4.43 2.95 -2.48
CA THR A 170 -3.53 3.43 -1.42
C THR A 170 -4.13 4.60 -0.65
N ILE A 171 -4.72 5.58 -1.34
CA ILE A 171 -5.36 6.73 -0.71
C ILE A 171 -6.54 6.28 0.15
N PHE A 172 -7.32 5.30 -0.32
CA PHE A 172 -8.43 4.73 0.43
C PHE A 172 -7.95 4.04 1.71
N ILE A 173 -6.85 3.27 1.65
CA ILE A 173 -6.24 2.66 2.85
C ILE A 173 -5.78 3.73 3.84
N MET A 174 -5.12 4.78 3.35
CA MET A 174 -4.69 5.91 4.17
C MET A 174 -5.88 6.67 4.78
N TRP A 175 -7.06 6.61 4.17
CA TRP A 175 -8.29 7.19 4.74
C TRP A 175 -8.96 6.27 5.77
N LEU A 176 -8.84 4.95 5.60
CA LEU A 176 -9.36 3.96 6.55
C LEU A 176 -8.55 3.89 7.85
N GLY A 177 -7.24 4.14 7.79
CA GLY A 177 -6.30 4.12 8.91
C GLY A 177 -6.23 5.46 9.65
#